data_AF-A0A6X8JUF5-F1
#
_entry.id   AF-A0A6X8JUF5-F1
#
_cell.length_a   1.000
_cell.length_b   1.000
_cell.length_c   1.000
_cell.angle_alpha   90.00
_cell.angle_beta   90.00
_cell.angle_gamma   90.00
#
_symmetry.space_group_name_H-M   'P 1'
#
loop_
_entity.id
_entity.type
_entity.pdbx_description
1 polymer ?
#
loop_
_entity_poly.entity_id
_entity_poly.type
_entity_poly.pdbx_seq_one_letter_code
_entity_poly.pdbx_strand_id
1 'polypeptide(L)'
;IPQERIDLNKSIFFDTKKRSEFNLKSYDAFINTDFSVKPRKIYPDVFYDVDAIGFQGKGLFFSDRLIDAIQDAGIVGLHVDDTEMEMNP
;
A
#
# COMPACT_ATOMS: atom_id res chain seq x y z
N ILE A 1 -7.35 4.09 2.54
CA ILE A 1 -8.45 3.71 1.63
C ILE A 1 -9.23 2.54 2.22
N PRO A 2 -10.57 2.52 2.14
CA PRO A 2 -11.37 1.34 2.48
C PRO A 2 -10.96 0.14 1.64
N GLN A 3 -10.83 -1.03 2.26
CA GLN A 3 -10.30 -2.22 1.58
C GLN A 3 -11.17 -2.65 0.38
N GLU A 4 -12.45 -2.26 0.32
CA GLU A 4 -13.35 -2.54 -0.81
C GLU A 4 -12.97 -1.79 -2.10
N ARG A 5 -12.12 -0.76 -2.00
CA ARG A 5 -11.67 0.07 -3.13
C ARG A 5 -10.37 -0.42 -3.76
N ILE A 6 -9.98 -1.67 -3.49
CA ILE A 6 -8.79 -2.28 -4.08
C ILE A 6 -9.24 -3.18 -5.24
N ASP A 7 -8.70 -2.95 -6.43
CA ASP A 7 -8.81 -3.87 -7.56
C ASP A 7 -7.89 -5.07 -7.30
N LEU A 8 -8.44 -6.10 -6.63
CA LEU A 8 -7.70 -7.29 -6.22
C LEU A 8 -7.19 -8.12 -7.39
N ASN A 9 -7.84 -8.04 -8.55
CA ASN A 9 -7.42 -8.74 -9.76
C ASN A 9 -6.17 -8.12 -10.37
N LYS A 10 -5.98 -6.80 -10.25
CA LYS A 10 -4.76 -6.11 -10.70
C LYS A 10 -3.68 -6.06 -9.62
N SER A 11 -4.06 -6.08 -8.35
CA SER A 11 -3.16 -6.01 -7.20
C SER A 11 -2.35 -7.30 -7.02
N ILE A 12 -1.05 -7.16 -6.75
CA ILE A 12 -0.10 -8.27 -6.61
C ILE A 12 0.26 -8.45 -5.14
N PHE A 13 0.16 -9.69 -4.69
CA PHE A 13 0.50 -10.14 -3.36
C PHE A 13 1.63 -11.15 -3.41
N PHE A 14 2.42 -11.21 -2.34
CA PHE A 14 3.54 -12.13 -2.20
C PHE A 14 3.35 -13.01 -0.97
N ASP A 15 3.28 -14.33 -1.18
CA ASP A 15 3.28 -15.32 -0.10
C ASP A 15 4.73 -15.58 0.32
N THR A 16 5.09 -15.17 1.53
CA THR A 16 6.46 -15.32 2.06
C THR A 16 6.84 -16.77 2.33
N LYS A 17 5.88 -17.65 2.62
CA LYS A 17 6.12 -19.09 2.86
C LYS A 17 6.37 -19.81 1.55
N LYS A 18 5.53 -19.56 0.54
CA LYS A 18 5.63 -20.19 -0.80
C LYS A 18 6.62 -19.50 -1.72
N ARG A 19 7.04 -18.28 -1.37
CA ARG A 19 7.92 -17.40 -2.16
C ARG A 19 7.39 -17.16 -3.56
N SER A 20 6.08 -16.96 -3.68
CA SER A 20 5.38 -16.82 -4.96
C SER A 20 4.46 -15.60 -4.97
N GLU A 21 4.32 -15.00 -6.15
CA GLU A 21 3.38 -13.91 -6.40
C GLU A 21 2.03 -14.45 -6.86
N PHE A 22 0.96 -13.76 -6.47
CA PHE A 22 -0.40 -14.10 -6.87
C PHE A 22 -1.33 -12.88 -6.75
N ASN A 23 -2.51 -13.01 -7.36
CA ASN A 23 -3.62 -12.07 -7.20
C ASN A 23 -4.70 -12.70 -6.30
N LEU A 24 -5.37 -11.87 -5.51
CA LEU A 24 -6.52 -12.29 -4.74
C LEU A 24 -7.79 -12.13 -5.58
N LYS A 25 -8.70 -13.11 -5.52
CA LYS A 25 -9.88 -13.16 -6.39
C LYS A 25 -11.15 -12.60 -5.75
N SER A 26 -11.13 -12.29 -4.46
CA SER A 26 -12.27 -11.73 -3.73
C SER A 26 -11.85 -10.98 -2.49
N TYR A 27 -12.73 -10.08 -2.04
CA TYR A 27 -12.56 -9.36 -0.78
C TYR A 27 -12.45 -10.31 0.42
N ASP A 28 -13.27 -11.37 0.46
CA ASP A 28 -13.21 -12.39 1.50
C ASP A 28 -11.83 -13.07 1.54
N ALA A 29 -11.21 -13.34 0.40
CA ALA A 29 -9.86 -13.90 0.35
C ALA A 29 -8.80 -12.91 0.87
N PHE A 30 -9.03 -11.60 0.72
CA PHE A 30 -8.16 -10.53 1.17
C PHE A 30 -8.23 -10.28 2.69
N ILE A 31 -9.43 -10.31 3.29
CA ILE A 31 -9.58 -10.14 4.74
C ILE A 31 -9.10 -11.38 5.51
N ASN A 32 -9.24 -12.56 4.92
CA ASN A 32 -8.81 -13.83 5.52
C ASN A 32 -7.36 -14.18 5.21
N THR A 33 -6.61 -13.28 4.57
CA THR A 33 -5.21 -13.55 4.26
C THR A 33 -4.37 -13.54 5.53
N ASP A 34 -3.58 -14.59 5.75
CA ASP A 34 -2.72 -14.69 6.93
C ASP A 34 -1.56 -13.67 6.89
N PHE A 35 -0.84 -13.56 8.02
CA PHE A 35 0.31 -12.64 8.16
C PHE A 35 1.50 -12.95 7.26
N SER A 36 1.51 -14.11 6.58
CA SER A 36 2.59 -14.48 5.67
C SER A 36 2.43 -13.92 4.27
N VAL A 37 1.26 -13.36 3.95
CA VAL A 37 1.03 -12.69 2.66
C VAL A 37 1.21 -11.18 2.81
N LYS A 38 2.10 -10.63 2.00
CA LYS A 38 2.40 -9.19 1.97
C LYS A 38 1.91 -8.57 0.65
N PRO A 39 1.30 -7.37 0.70
CA PRO A 39 1.01 -6.62 -0.50
C PRO A 39 2.32 -6.17 -1.17
N ARG A 40 2.45 -6.37 -2.48
CA ARG A 40 3.63 -5.94 -3.24
C ARG A 40 3.31 -4.76 -4.16
N LYS A 41 2.15 -4.80 -4.81
CA LYS A 41 1.58 -3.67 -5.57
C LYS A 41 0.08 -3.63 -5.36
N ILE A 42 -0.45 -2.48 -5.00
CA ILE A 42 -1.88 -2.28 -4.76
C ILE A 42 -2.40 -1.30 -5.81
N TYR A 43 -3.47 -1.71 -6.50
CA TYR A 43 -4.17 -0.85 -7.44
C TYR A 43 -5.54 -0.51 -6.84
N PRO A 44 -5.84 0.77 -6.60
CA PRO A 44 -7.19 1.17 -6.26
C PRO A 44 -8.12 1.08 -7.48
N ASP A 45 -9.42 0.88 -7.24
CA ASP A 45 -10.47 0.85 -8.26
C ASP A 45 -10.90 2.26 -8.72
N VAL A 46 -10.52 3.28 -7.96
CA VAL A 46 -10.71 4.69 -8.27
C VAL A 46 -9.39 5.45 -8.21
N PHE A 47 -9.31 6.57 -8.92
CA PHE A 47 -8.13 7.42 -8.91
C PHE A 47 -8.04 8.22 -7.62
N TYR A 48 -6.88 8.21 -6.97
CA TYR A 48 -6.56 9.06 -5.83
C TYR A 48 -5.37 9.93 -6.21
N ASP A 49 -5.54 11.24 -6.17
CA ASP A 49 -4.46 12.21 -6.36
C ASP A 49 -3.73 12.43 -5.02
N VAL A 50 -3.01 11.39 -4.57
CA VAL A 50 -2.26 11.40 -3.31
C VAL A 50 -0.89 10.77 -3.50
N ASP A 51 0.12 11.32 -2.82
CA ASP A 51 1.49 10.81 -2.92
C ASP A 51 1.79 9.67 -1.93
N ALA A 52 1.05 9.60 -0.83
CA ALA A 52 1.21 8.55 0.17
C ALA A 52 -0.15 8.07 0.66
N ILE A 53 -0.24 6.77 0.91
CA ILE A 53 -1.45 6.16 1.43
C ILE A 53 -1.20 5.01 2.38
N GLY A 54 -1.78 5.12 3.57
CA GLY A 54 -1.80 4.05 4.55
C GLY A 54 -2.94 3.05 4.30
N PHE A 55 -2.61 1.77 4.39
CA PHE A 55 -3.56 0.68 4.52
C PHE A 55 -3.34 -0.03 5.84
N GLN A 56 -4.37 -0.02 6.68
CA GLN A 56 -4.33 -0.62 8.01
C GLN A 56 -3.94 -2.10 7.92
N GLY A 57 -2.91 -2.49 8.69
CA GLY A 57 -2.38 -3.85 8.73
C GLY A 57 -1.60 -4.29 7.48
N LYS A 58 -1.44 -3.42 6.48
CA LYS A 58 -0.83 -3.74 5.17
C LYS A 58 0.37 -2.85 4.85
N GLY A 59 0.39 -1.62 5.35
CA GLY A 59 1.55 -0.71 5.28
C GLY A 59 1.25 0.62 4.59
N LEU A 60 2.31 1.40 4.36
CA LEU A 60 2.28 2.67 3.65
C LEU A 60 2.75 2.46 2.20
N PHE A 61 2.03 3.04 1.25
CA PHE A 61 2.32 2.96 -0.19
C PHE A 61 2.50 4.36 -0.73
N PHE A 62 3.35 4.50 -1.73
CA PHE A 62 3.70 5.78 -2.31
C PHE A 62 3.36 5.82 -3.79
N SER A 63 3.03 6.99 -4.31
CA SER A 63 2.87 7.22 -5.74
C SER A 63 4.21 7.01 -6.46
N ASP A 64 4.17 6.52 -7.70
CA ASP A 64 5.38 6.39 -8.52
C ASP A 64 6.09 7.74 -8.66
N ARG A 65 5.33 8.83 -8.82
CA ARG A 65 5.84 10.20 -8.88
C ARG A 65 6.67 10.58 -7.64
N LEU A 66 6.20 10.24 -6.44
CA LEU A 66 6.95 10.53 -5.21
C LEU A 66 8.21 9.66 -5.12
N ILE A 67 8.12 8.39 -5.50
CA ILE A 67 9.28 7.49 -5.53
C ILE A 67 10.35 8.01 -6.49
N ASP A 68 9.96 8.41 -7.69
CA ASP A 68 10.88 8.97 -8.70
C ASP A 68 11.54 10.25 -8.17
N ALA A 69 10.76 11.16 -7.57
CA ALA A 69 11.29 12.39 -6.99
C ALA A 69 12.30 12.13 -5.84
N ILE A 70 12.04 11.11 -4.99
CA ILE A 70 12.96 10.69 -3.91
C ILE A 70 14.27 10.16 -4.50
N GLN A 71 14.19 9.34 -5.56
CA GLN A 71 15.34 8.76 -6.23
C GLN A 71 16.18 9.83 -6.94
N ASP A 72 15.54 10.73 -7.68
CA ASP A 72 16.18 11.84 -8.39
C ASP A 72 16.89 12.80 -7.43
N ALA A 73 16.27 13.04 -6.26
CA ALA A 73 16.87 13.84 -5.20
C ALA A 73 18.01 13.12 -4.45
N GLY A 74 18.27 11.83 -4.73
CA GLY A 74 19.29 11.04 -4.05
C GLY A 74 19.02 10.85 -2.57
N ILE A 75 17.75 10.88 -2.16
CA ILE A 75 17.36 10.74 -0.75
C ILE A 75 17.55 9.28 -0.32
N VAL A 76 18.45 9.05 0.63
CA VAL A 76 18.75 7.72 1.17
C VAL A 76 18.11 7.58 2.55
N GLY A 77 16.83 7.21 2.57
CA GLY A 77 16.05 6.99 3.79
C GLY A 77 14.93 7.99 3.97
N LEU A 78 13.83 7.53 4.57
CA LEU A 78 12.67 8.35 4.94
C LEU A 78 12.50 8.24 6.46
N HIS A 79 12.46 9.37 7.15
CA HIS A 79 12.00 9.44 8.52
C HIS A 79 10.54 9.86 8.52
N VAL A 80 9.70 9.13 9.23
CA VAL A 80 8.28 9.44 9.38
C VAL A 80 8.09 9.85 10.83
N ASP A 81 7.86 11.14 11.04
CA ASP A 81 7.47 11.68 12.33
C ASP A 81 5.95 11.74 12.41
N ASP A 82 5.38 11.18 13.49
CA ASP A 82 3.99 11.43 13.83
C ASP A 82 3.87 12.89 14.26
N THR A 83 3.41 13.74 13.34
CA THR A 83 3.01 15.10 13.71
C THR A 83 1.54 15.03 14.11
N GLU A 84 1.24 15.21 15.40
CA GLU A 84 -0.13 15.49 15.81
C GLU A 84 -0.57 16.77 15.08
N MET A 85 -1.55 16.66 14.17
CA MET A 85 -2.21 17.86 13.65
C MET A 85 -2.95 18.49 14.82
N GLU A 86 -2.45 19.60 15.34
CA GLU A 86 -3.24 20.49 16.19
C GLU A 86 -4.46 20.94 15.40
N MET A 87 -5.59 20.26 15.60
CA MET A 87 -6.87 20.79 15.17
C MET A 87 -7.24 21.91 16.14
N ASN A 88 -7.09 23.15 15.69
CA ASN A 88 -7.63 24.29 16.40
C ASN A 88 -9.16 24.09 16.55
N PRO A 89 -9.71 24.15 17.78
CA PRO A 89 -11.13 23.91 18.04
C PRO A 89 -12.05 24.99 17.45
#